data_AF-A0A4R4ZKI5-F1
#
_entry.id   AF-A0A4R4ZKI5-F1
#
_cell.length_a   1.000
_cell.length_b   1.000
_cell.length_c   1.000
_cell.angle_alpha   90.00
_cell.angle_beta   90.00
_cell.angle_gamma   90.00
#
_symmetry.space_group_name_H-M   'P 1'
#
loop_
_entity.id
_entity.type
_entity.pdbx_description
1 polymer ?
#
loop_
_entity_poly.entity_id
_entity_poly.type
_entity_poly.pdbx_seq_one_letter_code
_entity_poly.pdbx_strand_id
1 'polypeptide(L)' 'MGEHLTLQVPETLYGTYAVALDEPIPDPAALAHTEVTRRTAPPLRDLVLGMLDSPMLTLD' A
#
# COMPACT_ATOMS: atom_id res chain seq x y z
N MET A 1 -24.90 -0.21 7.69
CA MET A 1 -24.47 1.17 7.99
C MET A 1 -23.12 1.05 8.68
N GLY A 2 -22.04 1.50 8.03
CA GLY A 2 -20.68 1.38 8.57
C GLY A 2 -20.43 2.44 9.62
N GLU A 3 -20.03 2.01 10.81
CA GLU A 3 -19.62 2.89 11.89
C GLU A 3 -18.26 3.53 11.58
N HIS A 4 -18.18 4.86 11.64
CA HIS A 4 -16.94 5.61 11.42
C HIS A 4 -16.03 5.45 12.65
N LEU A 5 -14.96 4.66 12.49
CA LEU A 5 -13.87 4.57 13.45
C LEU A 5 -12.83 5.64 13.13
N THR A 6 -12.70 6.64 14.02
CA THR A 6 -11.64 7.65 13.94
C THR A 6 -10.49 7.24 14.86
N LEU A 7 -9.36 6.85 14.27
CA LEU A 7 -8.11 6.59 14.99
C LEU A 7 -7.24 7.86 14.95
N GLN A 8 -6.80 8.33 16.13
CA GLN A 8 -5.85 9.42 16.25
C GLN A 8 -4.47 8.92 15.75
N VAL A 9 -4.01 9.50 14.64
CA VAL A 9 -2.71 9.17 14.04
C VAL A 9 -1.65 10.15 14.55
N PRO A 10 -0.54 9.68 15.15
CA PRO A 10 0.59 10.56 15.49
C PRO A 10 1.28 11.10 14.22
N GLU A 11 1.89 12.29 14.31
CA GLU A 11 2.51 13.04 13.19
C GLU A 11 3.55 12.25 12.38
N THR A 12 4.09 11.15 12.93
CA THR A 12 4.96 10.22 12.21
C THR A 12 4.38 8.81 12.31
N LEU A 13 3.59 8.41 11.31
CA LEU A 13 2.99 7.09 11.24
C LEU A 13 3.97 6.09 10.60
N TYR A 14 4.69 5.34 11.44
CA TYR A 14 5.27 4.06 11.04
C TYR A 14 4.26 2.95 11.35
N GLY A 15 3.35 2.71 10.42
CA GLY A 15 2.32 1.67 10.54
C GLY A 15 2.63 0.49 9.63
N THR A 16 2.92 -0.67 10.21
CA THR A 16 2.77 -1.95 9.51
C THR A 16 1.31 -2.37 9.63
N TYR A 17 0.55 -2.23 8.55
CA TYR A 17 -0.83 -2.71 8.49
C TYR A 17 -0.84 -4.16 8.01
N ALA A 18 -0.93 -5.09 8.96
CA ALA A 18 -1.18 -6.50 8.64
C ALA A 18 -2.69 -6.70 8.44
N VAL A 19 -3.09 -7.07 7.23
CA VAL A 19 -4.47 -7.46 6.92
C VAL A 19 -4.48 -8.98 6.76
N ALA A 20 -5.33 -9.66 7.52
CA ALA A 20 -5.54 -11.09 7.31
C ALA A 20 -6.26 -11.30 5.97
N LEU A 21 -5.63 -12.08 5.10
CA LEU A 21 -6.19 -12.47 3.80
C LEU A 21 -6.63 -13.94 3.90
N ASP A 22 -7.81 -14.25 3.35
CA ASP A 22 -8.31 -15.62 3.29
C ASP A 22 -7.45 -16.53 2.40
N GLU A 23 -6.77 -15.94 1.40
CA GLU A 23 -5.82 -16.62 0.52
C GLU A 23 -4.57 -15.74 0.31
N PRO A 24 -3.35 -16.32 0.28
CA PRO A 24 -2.13 -15.57 -0.02
C PRO A 24 -2.17 -14.91 -1.39
N ILE A 25 -1.63 -13.69 -1.51
CA ILE A 25 -1.45 -13.05 -2.81
C ILE A 25 -0.22 -13.68 -3.48
N PRO A 26 -0.34 -14.28 -4.68
CA PRO A 26 0.78 -14.96 -5.32
C PRO A 26 1.93 -14.03 -5.72
N ASP A 27 1.63 -12.78 -6.07
CA ASP A 27 2.61 -11.73 -6.41
C ASP A 27 2.14 -10.37 -5.88
N PRO A 28 2.45 -10.05 -4.61
CA PRO A 28 2.04 -8.79 -3.98
C PRO A 28 2.60 -7.56 -4.69
N ALA A 29 3.80 -7.67 -5.26
CA ALA A 29 4.46 -6.57 -5.96
C ALA A 29 3.76 -6.24 -7.28
N ALA A 30 3.45 -7.23 -8.10
CA ALA A 30 2.70 -7.02 -9.34
C ALA A 30 1.29 -6.49 -9.08
N LEU A 31 0.63 -6.98 -8.01
CA LEU A 31 -0.68 -6.48 -7.61
C LEU A 31 -0.60 -5.01 -7.17
N ALA A 32 0.35 -4.65 -6.31
CA ALA A 32 0.56 -3.28 -5.86
C ALA A 32 0.85 -2.34 -7.03
N HIS A 33 1.73 -2.74 -7.95
CA HIS A 33 2.07 -1.97 -9.15
C HIS A 33 0.83 -1.70 -10.02
N THR A 34 0.01 -2.74 -10.24
CA THR A 34 -1.24 -2.63 -11.00
C THR A 34 -2.22 -1.65 -10.35
N GLU A 35 -2.41 -1.77 -9.04
CA GLU A 35 -3.37 -0.96 -8.31
C GLU A 35 -2.92 0.51 -8.19
N VAL A 36 -1.64 0.76 -7.95
CA VAL A 36 -1.07 2.12 -7.94
C VAL A 36 -1.21 2.77 -9.31
N THR A 37 -0.88 2.05 -10.39
CA THR A 37 -1.02 2.55 -11.76
C THR A 37 -2.46 2.95 -12.09
N ARG A 38 -3.43 2.13 -11.63
CA ARG A 38 -4.86 2.33 -11.91
C ARG A 38 -5.50 3.45 -11.08
N ARG A 39 -5.11 3.60 -9.81
CA ARG A 39 -5.83 4.44 -8.84
C ARG A 39 -5.13 5.75 -8.50
N THR A 40 -3.84 5.90 -8.81
CA THR A 40 -3.05 7.06 -8.41
C THR A 40 -2.73 7.95 -9.61
N ALA A 41 -2.99 9.25 -9.47
CA ALA A 41 -2.62 10.22 -10.49
C ALA A 41 -1.16 10.70 -10.32
N PRO A 42 -0.52 11.18 -11.39
CA PRO A 42 0.74 11.92 -11.28
C PRO A 42 0.61 13.17 -10.40
N PRO A 43 1.68 13.61 -9.73
CA PRO A 43 3.04 13.04 -9.75
C PRO A 43 3.25 11.91 -8.73
N LEU A 44 2.30 11.73 -7.81
CA LEU A 44 2.42 10.78 -6.71
C LEU A 44 2.55 9.34 -7.21
N ARG A 45 1.89 9.00 -8.32
CA ARG A 45 2.07 7.69 -8.97
C ARG A 45 3.53 7.38 -9.23
N ASP A 46 4.26 8.30 -9.84
CA ASP A 46 5.62 8.04 -10.33
C ASP A 46 6.59 7.90 -9.14
N LEU A 47 6.38 8.69 -8.07
CA LEU A 47 7.10 8.54 -6.82
C LEU A 47 6.84 7.15 -6.18
N VAL A 48 5.58 6.74 -6.07
CA VAL A 48 5.22 5.48 -5.42
C VAL A 48 5.70 4.29 -6.24
N LEU A 49 5.59 4.32 -7.57
CA LEU A 49 6.12 3.25 -8.42
C LEU A 49 7.65 3.14 -8.29
N GLY A 50 8.38 4.26 -8.28
CA GLY A 50 9.83 4.24 -8.02
C GLY A 50 10.22 3.70 -6.64
N MET A 51 9.35 3.87 -5.63
CA MET A 51 9.54 3.25 -4.32
C MET A 51 9.25 1.74 -4.34
N LEU A 52 8.22 1.30 -5.06
CA LEU A 52 7.88 -0.13 -5.21
C LEU A 52 8.94 -0.92 -5.97
N ASP A 53 9.57 -0.29 -6.97
CA ASP A 53 10.68 -0.90 -7.72
C ASP A 53 12.02 -0.86 -6.95
N SER A 54 12.03 -0.27 -5.74
CA SER A 54 13.25 -0.19 -4.93
C SER A 54 13.64 -1.57 -4.39
N PRO A 55 14.90 -1.98 -4.55
CA PRO A 55 15.38 -3.26 -4.03
C PRO A 55 15.36 -3.34 -2.49
N MET A 56 15.10 -2.22 -1.81
CA MET A 56 15.00 -2.14 -0.35
C MET A 56 13.58 -2.39 0.17
N LEU A 57 12.57 -2.48 -0.71
CA LEU A 57 11.18 -2.67 -0.33
C LEU A 57 10.83 -4.15 -0.49
N THR A 58 10.45 -4.81 0.60
CA THR A 58 9.91 -6.18 0.59
C THR A 58 8.40 -6.10 0.80
N LEU A 59 7.67 -6.84 -0.03
CA LEU A 59 6.22 -7.03 0.10
C LEU A 59 6.00 -8.50 0.40
N ASP A 60 5.77 -8.78 1.68
CA ASP A 60 5.68 -10.10 2.29
C ASP A 60 4.21 -10.48 2.53
#